data_AF-A0A9D2KCW7-F1
#
_entry.id   AF-A0A9D2KCW7-F1
#
_cell.length_a   1.000
_cell.length_b   1.000
_cell.length_c   1.000
_cell.angle_alpha   90.00
_cell.angle_beta   90.00
_cell.angle_gamma   90.00
#
_symmetry.space_group_name_H-M   'P 1'
#
loop_
_entity.id
_entity.type
_entity.pdbx_description
1 polymer ?
#
loop_
_entity_poly.entity_id
_entity_poly.type
_entity_poly.pdbx_seq_one_letter_code
_entity_poly.pdbx_strand_id
1 'polypeptide(L)'
;MSDFEQRTEEYGTAILKLVRVKESTGSNTRLFGNIVFSMKHYKEGDNEMMLVRIIPVSSNSTRPIKSTSGNASDQLSINKMYALVNHRSNSIEFGPNQGLFLDKNLRNKGIGTFALNELIVWLRENFQEYSITPFDFVTADNIEDDEREIRNKFLENFGFTLGFTDVTQRNGTMKAKKPSLLKTYINNEKLEEVDIEKFFFNLLNERNKLEKEYNELKVEYAARGEELLGGMPKGDLIKYTVIGSIAVLVIMLLLIL
;
A
#
# COMPACT_ATOMS: atom_id res chain seq x y z
N MET A 1 19.12 -7.64 5.48
CA MET A 1 18.01 -8.34 6.14
C MET A 1 18.64 -9.30 7.13
N SER A 2 18.38 -9.15 8.43
CA SER A 2 19.00 -10.04 9.43
C SER A 2 18.34 -11.43 9.36
N ASP A 3 19.06 -12.49 9.73
CA ASP A 3 18.53 -13.87 9.73
C ASP A 3 17.22 -14.02 10.53
N PHE A 4 17.03 -13.15 11.52
CA PHE A 4 15.81 -13.05 12.32
C PHE A 4 14.62 -12.48 11.52
N GLU A 5 14.83 -11.46 10.68
CA GLU A 5 13.77 -10.92 9.80
C GLU A 5 13.30 -11.95 8.74
N GLN A 6 14.17 -12.87 8.33
CA GLN A 6 13.82 -13.89 7.33
C GLN A 6 13.01 -15.04 7.93
N ARG A 7 13.39 -15.55 9.11
CA ARG A 7 12.62 -16.61 9.80
C ARG A 7 11.25 -16.15 10.27
N THR A 8 11.12 -14.86 10.57
CA THR A 8 9.85 -14.28 10.98
C THR A 8 8.83 -14.24 9.83
N GLU A 9 9.25 -14.21 8.56
CA GLU A 9 8.29 -14.28 7.45
C GLU A 9 7.40 -15.53 7.45
N GLU A 10 7.90 -16.63 8.01
CA GLU A 10 7.38 -17.98 7.78
C GLU A 10 6.36 -18.49 8.83
N TYR A 11 6.33 -17.96 10.08
CA TYR A 11 5.57 -18.60 11.18
C TYR A 11 4.65 -17.70 12.05
N GLY A 12 4.42 -16.42 11.70
CA GLY A 12 3.57 -15.51 12.50
C GLY A 12 2.11 -15.41 12.03
N THR A 13 1.14 -15.50 12.95
CA THR A 13 -0.25 -15.10 12.68
C THR A 13 -0.30 -13.59 12.50
N ALA A 14 -0.79 -13.13 11.35
CA ALA A 14 -0.90 -11.71 11.04
C ALA A 14 -2.23 -11.14 11.53
N ILE A 15 -2.17 -10.02 12.23
CA ILE A 15 -3.32 -9.15 12.44
C ILE A 15 -3.37 -8.21 11.25
N LEU A 16 -4.50 -8.16 10.56
CA LEU A 16 -4.72 -7.28 9.42
C LEU A 16 -5.63 -6.13 9.84
N LYS A 17 -5.27 -4.92 9.43
CA LYS A 17 -6.13 -3.73 9.52
C LYS A 17 -6.26 -3.11 8.13
N LEU A 18 -7.49 -2.89 7.69
CA LEU A 18 -7.77 -2.17 6.45
C LEU A 18 -8.03 -0.71 6.79
N VAL A 19 -7.29 0.19 6.15
CA VAL A 19 -7.41 1.62 6.35
C VAL A 19 -7.69 2.28 5.03
N ARG A 20 -8.78 3.03 5.00
CA ARG A 20 -9.17 3.89 3.90
C ARG A 20 -8.42 5.21 3.99
N VAL A 21 -7.79 5.61 2.90
CA VAL A 21 -7.08 6.87 2.77
C VAL A 21 -7.97 7.88 2.05
N LYS A 22 -8.16 9.02 2.69
CA LYS A 22 -8.98 10.13 2.20
C LYS A 22 -8.07 11.25 1.68
N GLU A 23 -8.53 11.93 0.64
CA GLU A 23 -7.88 13.12 0.10
C GLU A 23 -8.87 14.27 0.06
N SER A 24 -8.53 15.34 0.77
CA SER A 24 -9.30 16.58 0.72
C SER A 24 -8.86 17.41 -0.48
N THR A 25 -9.79 17.74 -1.36
CA THR A 25 -9.61 18.67 -2.48
C THR A 25 -10.60 19.81 -2.32
N GLY A 26 -10.17 20.91 -1.72
CA GLY A 26 -11.05 22.02 -1.36
C GLY A 26 -12.02 21.64 -0.24
N SER A 27 -13.33 21.78 -0.49
CA SER A 27 -14.39 21.38 0.45
C SER A 27 -14.81 19.92 0.32
N ASN A 28 -14.32 19.19 -0.68
CA ASN A 28 -14.76 17.84 -0.97
C ASN A 28 -13.71 16.81 -0.54
N THR A 29 -14.16 15.72 0.08
CA THR A 29 -13.29 14.60 0.49
C THR A 29 -13.52 13.42 -0.43
N ARG A 30 -12.49 13.00 -1.15
CA ARG A 30 -12.54 11.84 -2.04
C ARG A 30 -11.77 10.66 -1.46
N LEU A 31 -12.21 9.45 -1.83
CA LEU A 31 -11.44 8.24 -1.58
C LEU A 31 -10.17 8.27 -2.44
N PHE A 32 -9.01 8.24 -1.79
CA PHE A 32 -7.72 8.14 -2.48
C PHE A 32 -7.35 6.67 -2.77
N GLY A 33 -7.58 5.79 -1.80
CA GLY A 33 -7.29 4.36 -1.92
C GLY A 33 -7.41 3.63 -0.60
N ASN A 34 -7.13 2.34 -0.59
CA ASN A 34 -7.13 1.53 0.63
C ASN A 34 -5.71 1.00 0.89
N ILE A 35 -5.34 0.89 2.16
CA ILE A 35 -4.06 0.34 2.61
C ILE A 35 -4.37 -0.78 3.60
N VAL A 36 -3.72 -1.92 3.44
CA VAL A 36 -3.73 -2.99 4.43
C VAL A 36 -2.45 -2.88 5.25
N PHE A 37 -2.60 -2.77 6.56
CA PHE A 37 -1.52 -2.93 7.50
C PHE A 37 -1.51 -4.38 7.97
N SER A 38 -0.37 -5.06 7.82
CA SER A 38 -0.16 -6.41 8.33
C SER A 38 0.82 -6.35 9.48
N MET A 39 0.31 -6.59 10.69
CA MET A 39 1.11 -6.66 11.90
C MET A 39 1.37 -8.11 12.23
N LYS A 40 2.64 -8.47 12.36
CA LYS A 40 3.06 -9.78 12.81
C LYS A 40 3.92 -9.62 14.06
N HIS A 41 3.64 -10.45 15.05
CA HIS A 41 4.36 -10.51 16.30
C HIS A 41 5.19 -11.80 16.36
N TYR A 42 6.43 -11.68 16.83
CA TYR A 42 7.41 -12.74 16.86
C TYR A 42 8.16 -12.77 18.18
N LYS A 43 8.40 -13.97 18.70
CA LYS A 43 9.18 -14.17 19.92
C LYS A 43 10.13 -15.34 19.73
N GLU A 44 11.41 -15.12 19.95
CA GLU A 44 12.46 -16.13 19.86
C GLU A 44 13.49 -15.92 20.97
N GLY A 45 13.51 -16.82 21.96
CA GLY A 45 14.40 -16.70 23.11
C GLY A 45 14.19 -15.37 23.86
N ASP A 46 15.26 -14.58 23.97
CA ASP A 46 15.26 -13.27 24.63
C ASP A 46 14.82 -12.13 23.69
N ASN A 47 14.46 -12.42 22.43
CA ASN A 47 14.07 -11.39 21.46
C ASN A 47 12.58 -11.46 21.15
N GLU A 48 11.94 -10.29 21.07
CA GLU A 48 10.55 -10.13 20.69
C GLU A 48 10.43 -9.01 19.66
N MET A 49 9.66 -9.18 18.59
CA MET A 49 9.55 -8.19 17.52
C MET A 49 8.11 -8.03 17.05
N MET A 50 7.70 -6.78 16.89
CA MET A 50 6.52 -6.43 16.11
C MET A 50 6.97 -5.86 14.77
N LEU A 51 6.45 -6.46 13.70
CA LEU A 51 6.65 -6.04 12.32
C LEU A 51 5.33 -5.53 11.76
N VAL A 52 5.32 -4.30 11.25
CA VAL A 52 4.19 -3.67 10.57
C VAL A 52 4.54 -3.49 9.10
N ARG A 53 3.86 -4.22 8.22
CA ARG A 53 3.94 -4.03 6.76
C ARG A 53 2.82 -3.13 6.28
N ILE A 54 3.14 -2.28 5.32
CA ILE A 54 2.22 -1.35 4.67
C ILE A 54 2.00 -1.85 3.25
N ILE A 55 0.79 -2.30 2.95
CA ILE A 55 0.43 -2.91 1.67
C ILE A 55 -0.63 -2.05 1.00
N PRO A 56 -0.25 -1.22 0.03
CA PRO A 56 -1.23 -0.45 -0.73
C PRO A 56 -2.12 -1.36 -1.56
N VAL A 57 -3.43 -1.18 -1.43
CA VAL A 57 -4.44 -1.88 -2.23
C VAL A 57 -5.00 -0.89 -3.24
N SER A 58 -4.58 -1.03 -4.50
CA SER A 58 -5.11 -0.18 -5.58
C SER A 58 -6.59 -0.49 -5.77
N SER A 59 -7.46 0.50 -5.56
CA SER A 59 -8.89 0.40 -5.87
C SER A 59 -9.26 0.96 -7.24
N ASN A 60 -8.33 1.66 -7.90
CA ASN A 60 -8.35 2.08 -9.31
C ASN A 60 -7.24 3.12 -9.46
N SER A 61 -6.12 2.75 -10.08
CA SER A 61 -5.18 3.75 -10.55
C SER A 61 -4.59 3.32 -11.88
N THR A 62 -4.77 4.17 -12.88
CA THR A 62 -4.10 4.23 -14.18
C THR A 62 -2.56 4.23 -14.10
N ARG A 63 -2.00 4.05 -12.90
CA ARG A 63 -0.60 3.77 -12.60
C ARG A 63 -0.60 2.82 -11.41
N PRO A 64 -0.22 1.55 -11.57
CA PRO A 64 0.14 0.73 -10.41
C PRO A 64 1.16 1.54 -9.58
N ILE A 65 1.07 1.43 -8.27
CA ILE A 65 2.10 1.89 -7.32
C ILE A 65 3.36 1.12 -7.70
N LYS A 66 4.15 1.71 -8.61
CA LYS A 66 5.38 1.13 -9.12
C LYS A 66 6.46 1.52 -8.14
N SER A 67 6.69 0.64 -7.17
CA SER A 67 8.00 0.48 -6.58
C SER A 67 9.02 0.35 -7.72
N THR A 68 10.17 1.00 -7.58
CA THR A 68 11.34 0.86 -8.46
C THR A 68 11.91 -0.57 -8.50
N SER A 69 11.39 -1.51 -7.70
CA SER A 69 11.75 -2.93 -7.73
C SER A 69 10.68 -3.79 -8.39
N GLY A 70 11.11 -4.62 -9.35
CA GLY A 70 10.27 -5.31 -10.33
C GLY A 70 9.45 -6.52 -9.86
N ASN A 71 9.47 -6.92 -8.58
CA ASN A 71 8.73 -8.09 -8.10
C ASN A 71 7.79 -7.76 -6.92
N ALA A 72 6.61 -8.40 -6.88
CA ALA A 72 5.61 -8.22 -5.81
C ALA A 72 6.13 -8.70 -4.42
N SER A 73 7.05 -9.66 -4.39
CA SER A 73 7.79 -10.08 -3.19
C SER A 73 8.65 -8.95 -2.61
N ASP A 74 9.24 -8.10 -3.46
CA ASP A 74 10.07 -6.98 -3.04
C ASP A 74 9.21 -5.84 -2.49
N GLN A 75 7.97 -5.69 -2.99
CA GLN A 75 7.04 -4.67 -2.48
C GLN A 75 6.62 -4.96 -1.03
N LEU A 76 6.48 -6.24 -0.66
CA LEU A 76 6.24 -6.70 0.72
C LEU A 76 7.46 -6.53 1.63
N SER A 77 8.67 -6.45 1.06
CA SER A 77 9.92 -6.34 1.82
C SER A 77 10.37 -4.90 2.09
N ILE A 78 9.92 -3.93 1.27
CA ILE A 78 10.42 -2.54 1.34
C ILE A 78 9.61 -1.66 2.30
N ASN A 79 8.27 -1.72 2.28
CA ASN A 79 7.42 -0.82 3.07
C ASN A 79 7.03 -1.44 4.41
N LYS A 80 8.00 -1.49 5.32
CA LYS A 80 7.83 -2.03 6.67
C LYS A 80 8.40 -1.12 7.73
N MET A 81 7.86 -1.21 8.94
CA MET A 81 8.48 -0.73 10.16
C MET A 81 8.51 -1.87 11.18
N TYR A 82 9.49 -1.90 12.06
CA TYR A 82 9.51 -2.84 13.17
C TYR A 82 10.08 -2.22 14.43
N ALA A 83 9.74 -2.85 15.56
CA ALA A 83 10.42 -2.65 16.82
C ALA A 83 10.90 -4.01 17.34
N LEU A 84 12.20 -4.12 17.59
CA LEU A 84 12.87 -5.30 18.12
C LEU A 84 13.20 -5.05 19.60
N VAL A 85 12.72 -5.92 20.46
CA VAL A 85 12.88 -5.91 21.90
C VAL A 85 13.88 -7.00 22.26
N ASN A 86 14.87 -6.66 23.08
CA ASN A 86 15.80 -7.60 23.68
C ASN A 86 15.58 -7.62 25.20
N HIS A 87 15.08 -8.73 25.72
CA HIS A 87 14.78 -8.94 27.15
C HIS A 87 16.04 -9.11 28.01
N ARG A 88 17.18 -9.48 27.42
CA ARG A 88 18.43 -9.61 28.16
C ARG A 88 19.00 -8.24 28.55
N SER A 89 18.91 -7.28 27.64
CA SER A 89 19.38 -5.90 27.84
C SER A 89 18.28 -4.91 28.21
N ASN A 90 17.01 -5.33 28.22
CA ASN A 90 15.84 -4.44 28.33
C ASN A 90 15.93 -3.25 27.38
N SER A 91 16.27 -3.53 26.12
CA SER A 91 16.49 -2.53 25.08
C SER A 91 15.57 -2.73 23.89
N ILE A 92 15.21 -1.63 23.23
CA ILE A 92 14.34 -1.60 22.06
C ILE A 92 15.06 -0.91 20.92
N GLU A 93 15.08 -1.55 19.76
CA GLU A 93 15.59 -1.00 18.51
C GLU A 93 14.43 -0.83 17.53
N PHE A 94 14.34 0.33 16.87
CA PHE A 94 13.39 0.55 15.79
C PHE A 94 14.08 0.40 14.45
N GLY A 95 13.32 -0.04 13.45
CA GLY A 95 13.79 -0.06 12.08
C GLY A 95 12.66 0.01 11.06
N PRO A 96 13.00 0.01 9.77
CA PRO A 96 14.36 -0.06 9.23
C PRO A 96 15.06 1.31 9.19
N ASN A 97 16.40 1.35 9.29
CA ASN A 97 17.19 2.60 9.35
C ASN A 97 17.08 3.48 8.10
N GLN A 98 16.79 2.84 6.96
CA GLN A 98 16.54 3.46 5.65
C GLN A 98 15.18 4.18 5.55
N GLY A 99 14.31 4.04 6.54
CA GLY A 99 12.97 4.62 6.54
C GLY A 99 11.98 3.92 5.60
N LEU A 100 10.85 4.56 5.36
CA LEU A 100 9.79 4.06 4.47
C LEU A 100 9.97 4.58 3.05
N PHE A 101 9.86 3.68 2.06
CA PHE A 101 9.86 4.03 0.64
C PHE A 101 8.43 4.09 0.08
N LEU A 102 7.62 4.97 0.66
CA LEU A 102 6.29 5.25 0.10
C LEU A 102 6.43 6.07 -1.17
N ASP A 103 5.63 5.72 -2.18
CA ASP A 103 5.44 6.53 -3.39
C ASP A 103 5.07 7.98 -3.02
N LYS A 104 5.53 8.96 -3.81
CA LYS A 104 5.28 10.39 -3.54
C LYS A 104 3.78 10.68 -3.32
N ASN A 105 2.91 9.99 -4.05
CA ASN A 105 1.45 10.14 -3.92
C ASN A 105 0.87 9.58 -2.60
N LEU A 106 1.59 8.74 -1.87
CA LEU A 106 1.17 8.18 -0.57
C LEU A 106 1.75 8.93 0.62
N ARG A 107 2.76 9.78 0.40
CA ARG A 107 3.38 10.60 1.44
C ARG A 107 2.40 11.64 1.98
N ASN A 108 2.60 12.09 3.21
CA ASN A 108 1.77 13.11 3.89
C ASN A 108 0.29 12.76 4.08
N LYS A 109 -0.10 11.50 3.85
CA LYS A 109 -1.48 11.00 4.06
C LYS A 109 -1.70 10.34 5.44
N GLY A 110 -0.70 10.36 6.32
CA GLY A 110 -0.78 9.79 7.67
C GLY A 110 -0.44 8.29 7.77
N ILE A 111 -0.10 7.65 6.65
CA ILE A 111 0.18 6.20 6.58
C ILE A 111 1.34 5.80 7.52
N GLY A 112 2.46 6.54 7.47
CA GLY A 112 3.59 6.29 8.37
C GLY A 112 3.26 6.55 9.84
N THR A 113 2.38 7.53 10.12
CA THR A 113 1.89 7.82 11.47
C THR A 113 1.09 6.64 12.02
N PHE A 114 0.21 6.06 11.20
CA PHE A 114 -0.56 4.89 11.58
C PHE A 114 0.37 3.70 11.89
N ALA A 115 1.32 3.38 11.01
CA ALA A 115 2.25 2.27 11.23
C ALA A 115 3.07 2.45 12.52
N LEU A 116 3.59 3.64 12.78
CA LEU A 116 4.40 3.92 13.97
C LEU A 116 3.55 3.92 15.25
N ASN A 117 2.29 4.35 15.20
CA ASN A 117 1.37 4.22 16.34
C ASN A 117 1.19 2.76 16.76
N GLU A 118 0.99 1.84 15.81
CA GLU A 118 0.78 0.42 16.13
C GLU A 118 2.00 -0.14 16.89
N LEU A 119 3.21 0.19 16.46
CA LEU A 119 4.44 -0.18 17.18
C LEU A 119 4.49 0.46 18.58
N ILE A 120 4.21 1.75 18.69
CA ILE A 120 4.30 2.47 19.97
C ILE A 120 3.25 1.97 20.97
N VAL A 121 2.02 1.71 20.53
CA VAL A 121 0.96 1.15 21.37
C VAL A 121 1.41 -0.19 21.93
N TRP A 122 1.90 -1.10 21.09
CA TRP A 122 2.41 -2.39 21.53
C TRP A 122 3.57 -2.26 22.53
N LEU A 123 4.56 -1.40 22.24
CA LEU A 123 5.68 -1.16 23.16
C LEU A 123 5.22 -0.54 24.48
N ARG A 124 4.23 0.35 24.46
CA ARG A 124 3.66 0.95 25.66
C ARG A 124 2.79 0.00 26.45
N GLU A 125 2.20 -1.01 25.85
CA GLU A 125 1.42 -1.99 26.61
C GLU A 125 2.33 -3.00 27.32
N ASN A 126 3.47 -3.34 26.71
CA ASN A 126 4.29 -4.48 27.13
C ASN A 126 5.67 -4.10 27.71
N PHE A 127 6.27 -2.98 27.29
CA PHE A 127 7.70 -2.65 27.51
C PHE A 127 7.95 -1.19 27.93
N GLN A 128 7.04 -0.58 28.69
CA GLN A 128 7.07 0.85 29.04
C GLN A 128 8.40 1.35 29.61
N GLU A 129 9.06 0.51 30.39
CA GLU A 129 10.28 0.86 31.13
C GLU A 129 11.58 0.52 30.40
N TYR A 130 11.49 -0.15 29.24
CA TYR A 130 12.66 -0.54 28.47
C TYR A 130 13.33 0.69 27.86
N SER A 131 14.65 0.60 27.70
CA SER A 131 15.44 1.65 27.09
C SER A 131 15.32 1.58 25.57
N ILE A 132 15.16 2.72 24.89
CA ILE A 132 15.23 2.76 23.42
C ILE A 132 16.68 3.01 23.02
N THR A 133 17.26 2.05 22.30
CA THR A 133 18.61 2.15 21.76
C THR A 133 18.65 3.26 20.69
N PRO A 134 19.59 4.21 20.78
CA PRO A 134 19.84 5.15 19.70
C PRO A 134 20.14 4.42 18.40
N PHE A 135 19.56 4.89 17.30
CA PHE A 135 19.83 4.31 15.99
C PHE A 135 20.06 5.40 14.95
N ASP A 136 20.90 5.08 13.98
CA ASP A 136 21.25 5.99 12.91
C ASP A 136 20.18 5.97 11.83
N PHE A 137 19.86 7.15 11.31
CA PHE A 137 19.07 7.28 10.09
C PHE A 137 19.96 7.84 8.98
N VAL A 138 19.75 7.33 7.76
CA VAL A 138 20.45 7.77 6.56
C VAL A 138 19.42 8.26 5.56
N THR A 139 19.60 9.50 5.10
CA THR A 139 18.81 10.04 4.00
C THR A 139 19.51 9.72 2.69
N ALA A 140 18.81 9.14 1.72
CA ALA A 140 19.36 8.98 0.38
C ALA A 140 19.67 10.35 -0.27
N ASP A 141 20.74 10.42 -1.07
CA ASP A 141 21.24 11.68 -1.65
C ASP A 141 20.26 12.41 -2.58
N ASN A 142 19.23 11.70 -3.06
CA ASN A 142 18.23 12.21 -4.00
C ASN A 142 16.98 12.79 -3.32
N ILE A 143 16.95 12.89 -2.00
CA ILE A 143 15.81 13.43 -1.25
C ILE A 143 15.90 14.96 -1.18
N GLU A 144 14.81 15.63 -1.55
CA GLU A 144 14.66 17.08 -1.55
C GLU A 144 14.66 17.64 -0.11
N ASP A 145 15.02 18.93 0.06
CA ASP A 145 15.19 19.53 1.40
C ASP A 145 13.87 19.58 2.21
N ASP A 146 12.74 19.75 1.53
CA ASP A 146 11.39 19.73 2.10
C ASP A 146 11.00 18.35 2.64
N GLU A 147 11.35 17.28 1.92
CA GLU A 147 11.10 15.89 2.33
C GLU A 147 11.90 15.53 3.59
N ARG A 148 13.12 16.07 3.73
CA ARG A 148 13.93 15.93 4.94
C ARG A 148 13.28 16.63 6.14
N GLU A 149 12.81 17.86 5.96
CA GLU A 149 12.15 18.61 7.03
C GLU A 149 10.86 17.91 7.50
N ILE A 150 10.07 17.38 6.55
CA ILE A 150 8.87 16.59 6.84
C ILE A 150 9.20 15.37 7.69
N ARG A 151 10.24 14.60 7.33
CA ARG A 151 10.68 13.44 8.12
C ARG A 151 11.11 13.86 9.53
N ASN A 152 11.92 14.92 9.65
CA ASN A 152 12.42 15.37 10.94
C ASN A 152 11.26 15.78 11.87
N LYS A 153 10.33 16.61 11.37
CA LYS A 153 9.11 17.00 12.09
C LYS A 153 8.24 15.80 12.45
N PHE A 154 8.11 14.83 11.53
CA PHE A 154 7.38 13.59 11.79
C PHE A 154 7.96 12.88 13.01
N LEU A 155 9.27 12.63 13.06
CA LEU A 155 9.92 11.93 14.17
C LEU A 155 9.83 12.71 15.49
N GLU A 156 10.06 14.03 15.45
CA GLU A 156 9.95 14.89 16.63
C GLU A 156 8.53 14.90 17.22
N ASN A 157 7.49 14.87 16.38
CA ASN A 157 6.09 14.80 16.83
C ASN A 157 5.80 13.54 17.64
N PHE A 158 6.50 12.44 17.36
CA PHE A 158 6.40 11.18 18.11
C PHE A 158 7.20 11.19 19.43
N GLY A 159 7.97 12.24 19.69
CA GLY A 159 8.78 12.39 20.91
C GLY A 159 10.24 11.95 20.74
N PHE A 160 10.69 11.70 19.52
CA PHE A 160 12.09 11.42 19.25
C PHE A 160 12.91 12.71 19.23
N THR A 161 14.14 12.63 19.73
CA THR A 161 15.16 13.69 19.62
C THR A 161 16.14 13.31 18.52
N LEU A 162 16.38 14.22 17.58
CA LEU A 162 17.31 14.02 16.47
C LEU A 162 18.64 14.72 16.77
N GLY A 163 19.75 13.98 16.62
CA GLY A 163 21.10 14.51 16.66
C GLY A 163 21.76 14.35 15.30
N PHE A 164 21.97 15.45 14.59
CA PHE A 164 22.51 15.45 13.23
C PHE A 164 24.04 15.40 13.23
N THR A 165 24.62 14.70 12.24
CA THR A 165 26.08 14.64 12.06
C THR A 165 26.66 15.88 11.38
N ASP A 166 25.83 16.60 10.63
CA ASP A 166 26.24 17.79 9.87
C ASP A 166 25.08 18.80 9.71
N VAL A 167 25.40 19.97 9.15
CA VAL A 167 24.44 21.06 8.88
C VAL A 167 23.42 20.73 7.79
N THR A 168 23.69 19.73 6.95
CA THR A 168 22.75 19.27 5.92
C THR A 168 21.64 18.40 6.50
N GLN A 169 21.78 17.95 7.76
CA GLN A 169 20.80 17.15 8.50
C GLN A 169 20.41 15.85 7.78
N ARG A 170 21.25 15.37 6.86
CA ARG A 170 20.99 14.17 6.06
C ARG A 170 21.21 12.91 6.88
N ASN A 171 22.23 12.91 7.73
CA ASN A 171 22.56 11.78 8.57
C ASN A 171 22.52 12.22 10.03
N GLY A 172 22.21 11.27 10.90
CA GLY A 172 22.07 11.56 12.31
C GLY A 172 21.67 10.34 13.11
N THR A 173 21.64 10.56 14.41
CA THR A 173 21.13 9.63 15.41
C THR A 173 19.73 10.06 15.80
N MET A 174 18.82 9.11 15.93
CA MET A 174 17.54 9.30 16.57
C MET A 174 17.53 8.65 17.94
N LYS A 175 16.99 9.37 18.94
CA LYS A 175 16.99 8.93 20.34
C LYS A 175 15.63 9.17 20.98
N ALA A 176 15.20 8.21 21.79
CA ALA A 176 14.12 8.39 22.75
C ALA A 176 14.55 7.68 24.04
N LYS A 177 14.01 8.07 25.19
CA LYS A 177 14.39 7.45 26.47
C LYS A 177 13.66 6.12 26.69
N LYS A 178 12.32 6.16 26.61
CA LYS A 178 11.43 5.04 26.95
C LYS A 178 10.17 5.08 26.09
N PRO A 179 9.52 3.94 25.81
CA PRO A 179 8.24 3.91 25.08
C PRO A 179 7.14 4.71 25.76
N SER A 180 7.12 4.77 27.10
CA SER A 180 6.11 5.53 27.86
C SER A 180 6.10 7.03 27.57
N LEU A 181 7.20 7.58 27.05
CA LEU A 181 7.34 8.99 26.67
C LEU A 181 7.02 9.25 25.19
N LEU A 182 6.84 8.20 24.39
CA LEU A 182 6.47 8.34 22.99
C LEU A 182 4.99 8.71 22.86
N LYS A 183 4.71 9.58 21.88
CA LYS A 183 3.37 10.08 21.60
C LYS A 183 2.73 9.26 20.48
N THR A 184 1.41 9.15 20.49
CA THR A 184 0.63 8.54 19.40
C THR A 184 -0.36 9.58 18.86
N TYR A 185 -0.65 9.54 17.56
CA TYR A 185 -1.54 10.52 16.93
C TYR A 185 -2.55 9.85 16.00
N ILE A 186 -3.83 10.10 16.21
CA ILE A 186 -4.90 9.56 15.37
C ILE A 186 -5.32 10.63 14.34
N ASN A 187 -5.18 10.32 13.05
CA ASN A 187 -5.59 11.20 11.96
C ASN A 187 -6.91 10.74 11.33
N ASN A 188 -8.04 11.02 12.00
CA ASN A 188 -9.36 10.65 11.50
C ASN A 188 -9.80 11.45 10.25
N GLU A 189 -9.13 12.57 9.95
CA GLU A 189 -9.42 13.37 8.76
C GLU A 189 -8.90 12.69 7.50
N LYS A 190 -7.67 12.15 7.55
CA LYS A 190 -7.00 11.54 6.40
C LYS A 190 -7.16 10.02 6.34
N LEU A 191 -7.35 9.38 7.48
CA LEU A 191 -7.44 7.93 7.57
C LEU A 191 -8.76 7.52 8.24
N GLU A 192 -9.30 6.40 7.80
CA GLU A 192 -10.48 5.77 8.38
C GLU A 192 -10.23 4.26 8.42
N GLU A 193 -10.22 3.67 9.62
CA GLU A 193 -10.13 2.22 9.76
C GLU A 193 -11.46 1.59 9.33
N VAL A 194 -11.37 0.58 8.48
CA VAL A 194 -12.52 -0.12 7.90
C VAL A 194 -12.49 -1.56 8.36
N ASP A 195 -13.64 -2.03 8.82
CA ASP A 195 -13.88 -3.43 9.12
C ASP A 195 -13.67 -4.29 7.86
N ILE A 196 -12.67 -5.18 7.93
CA ILE A 196 -12.24 -6.02 6.81
C ILE A 196 -13.37 -6.94 6.33
N GLU A 197 -14.15 -7.50 7.25
CA GLU A 197 -15.24 -8.42 6.91
C GLU A 197 -16.32 -7.69 6.13
N LYS A 198 -16.72 -6.51 6.61
CA LYS A 198 -17.69 -5.65 5.90
C LYS A 198 -17.16 -5.21 4.54
N PHE A 199 -15.87 -4.91 4.44
CA PHE A 199 -15.25 -4.55 3.17
C PHE A 199 -15.32 -5.69 2.15
N PHE A 200 -14.92 -6.90 2.54
CA PHE A 200 -15.01 -8.07 1.65
C PHE A 200 -16.44 -8.42 1.27
N PHE A 201 -17.37 -8.33 2.22
CA PHE A 201 -18.79 -8.56 1.94
C PHE A 201 -19.32 -7.58 0.88
N ASN A 202 -19.02 -6.28 1.02
CA ASN A 202 -19.42 -5.27 0.04
C ASN A 202 -18.77 -5.52 -1.32
N LEU A 203 -17.47 -5.84 -1.35
CA LEU A 203 -16.74 -6.14 -2.58
C LEU A 203 -17.32 -7.36 -3.32
N LEU A 204 -17.66 -8.43 -2.61
CA LEU A 204 -18.28 -9.63 -3.18
C LEU A 204 -19.67 -9.31 -3.75
N ASN A 205 -20.46 -8.50 -3.05
CA ASN A 205 -21.77 -8.08 -3.52
C ASN A 205 -21.67 -7.22 -4.78
N GLU A 206 -20.74 -6.26 -4.83
CA GLU A 206 -20.47 -5.45 -6.02
C GLU A 206 -20.04 -6.31 -7.20
N ARG A 207 -19.10 -7.24 -6.99
CA ARG A 207 -18.65 -8.19 -8.03
C ARG A 207 -19.81 -9.02 -8.57
N ASN A 208 -20.67 -9.53 -7.69
CA ASN A 208 -21.82 -10.33 -8.10
C ASN A 208 -22.86 -9.49 -8.86
N LYS A 209 -23.01 -8.21 -8.52
CA LYS A 209 -23.88 -7.28 -9.26
C LYS A 209 -23.33 -7.02 -10.66
N LEU A 210 -22.04 -6.70 -10.77
CA LEU A 210 -21.38 -6.47 -12.06
C LEU A 210 -21.40 -7.71 -12.96
N GLU A 211 -21.26 -8.91 -12.40
CA GLU A 211 -21.36 -10.16 -13.16
C GLU A 211 -22.77 -10.37 -13.73
N LYS A 212 -23.81 -10.01 -12.99
CA LYS A 212 -25.19 -10.03 -13.50
C LYS A 212 -25.37 -9.04 -14.65
N GLU A 213 -24.97 -7.79 -14.45
CA GLU A 213 -25.05 -6.74 -15.49
C GLU A 213 -24.27 -7.15 -16.75
N TYR A 214 -23.08 -7.74 -16.60
CA TYR A 214 -22.28 -8.25 -17.72
C TYR A 214 -23.00 -9.38 -18.48
N ASN A 215 -23.62 -10.32 -17.76
CA ASN A 215 -24.34 -11.43 -18.36
C ASN A 215 -25.61 -10.97 -19.09
N GLU A 216 -26.36 -10.03 -18.51
CA GLU A 216 -27.53 -9.42 -19.16
C GLU A 216 -27.14 -8.72 -20.47
N LEU A 217 -26.07 -7.91 -20.42
CA LEU A 217 -25.55 -7.21 -21.59
C LEU A 217 -25.06 -8.20 -22.67
N LYS A 218 -24.41 -9.30 -22.28
CA LYS A 218 -23.97 -10.34 -23.20
C LYS A 218 -25.15 -11.03 -23.91
N VAL A 219 -26.23 -11.30 -23.18
CA VAL A 219 -27.47 -11.86 -23.76
C VAL A 219 -28.11 -10.86 -24.72
N GLU A 220 -28.17 -9.58 -24.37
CA GLU A 220 -28.68 -8.52 -25.25
C GLU A 220 -27.88 -8.43 -26.56
N TYR A 221 -26.55 -8.41 -26.49
CA TYR A 221 -25.70 -8.40 -27.69
C TYR A 221 -25.86 -9.67 -28.54
N ALA A 222 -26.03 -10.84 -27.92
CA ALA A 222 -26.29 -12.08 -28.65
C ALA A 222 -27.64 -12.04 -29.37
N ALA A 223 -28.70 -11.62 -28.69
CA ALA A 223 -30.04 -11.46 -29.28
C ALA A 223 -30.04 -10.42 -30.40
N ARG A 224 -29.37 -9.28 -30.23
CA ARG A 224 -29.23 -8.25 -31.26
C ARG A 224 -28.41 -8.73 -32.45
N GLY A 225 -27.38 -9.55 -32.21
CA GLY A 225 -26.61 -10.22 -33.28
C GLY A 225 -27.47 -11.20 -34.07
N GLU A 226 -28.28 -12.01 -33.39
CA GLU A 226 -29.24 -12.91 -34.03
C GLU A 226 -30.36 -12.15 -34.77
N GLU A 227 -30.82 -11.01 -34.28
CA GLU A 227 -31.81 -10.17 -34.97
C GLU A 227 -31.23 -9.57 -36.27
N LEU A 228 -30.01 -9.05 -36.21
CA LEU A 228 -29.30 -8.52 -37.39
C LEU A 228 -29.03 -9.60 -38.45
N LEU A 229 -28.76 -10.85 -38.03
CA LEU A 229 -28.50 -11.97 -38.93
C LEU A 229 -29.78 -12.69 -39.37
N GLY A 230 -30.79 -12.76 -38.51
CA GLY A 230 -32.06 -13.46 -38.72
C GLY A 230 -33.07 -12.66 -39.54
N GLY A 231 -32.96 -11.34 -39.55
CA GLY A 231 -33.73 -10.45 -40.45
C GLY A 231 -33.22 -10.43 -41.90
N MET A 232 -32.03 -10.96 -42.18
CA MET A 232 -31.52 -11.09 -43.55
C MET A 232 -32.01 -12.41 -44.16
N PRO A 233 -32.79 -12.39 -45.25
CA PRO A 233 -33.13 -13.63 -45.96
C PRO A 233 -31.82 -14.32 -46.36
N LYS A 234 -31.72 -15.64 -46.14
CA LYS A 234 -30.48 -16.43 -46.32
C LYS A 234 -29.79 -16.22 -47.68
N GLY A 235 -30.56 -15.84 -48.71
CA GLY A 235 -30.05 -15.50 -50.04
C GLY A 235 -29.32 -14.15 -50.15
N ASP A 236 -29.60 -13.20 -49.26
CA ASP A 236 -28.96 -11.88 -49.27
C ASP A 236 -27.74 -11.81 -48.36
N LEU A 237 -27.70 -12.58 -47.26
CA LEU A 237 -26.51 -12.69 -46.40
C LEU A 237 -25.29 -13.20 -47.18
N ILE A 238 -25.50 -14.19 -48.07
CA ILE A 238 -24.47 -14.70 -48.96
C ILE A 238 -24.03 -13.61 -49.95
N LYS A 239 -24.96 -12.85 -50.53
CA LYS A 239 -24.63 -11.76 -51.47
C LYS A 239 -23.81 -10.67 -50.80
N TYR A 240 -24.21 -10.19 -49.63
CA TYR A 240 -23.48 -9.12 -48.93
C TYR A 240 -22.11 -9.56 -48.41
N THR A 241 -21.99 -10.82 -47.97
CA THR A 241 -20.71 -11.39 -47.54
C THR A 241 -19.75 -11.53 -48.73
N VAL A 242 -20.23 -12.01 -49.87
CA VAL A 242 -19.42 -12.12 -51.10
C VAL A 242 -19.03 -10.73 -51.63
N ILE A 243 -19.97 -9.78 -51.69
CA ILE A 243 -19.69 -8.40 -52.13
C ILE A 243 -18.68 -7.71 -51.20
N GLY A 244 -18.84 -7.85 -49.88
CA GLY A 244 -17.90 -7.32 -48.89
C GLY A 244 -16.51 -7.92 -49.03
N SER A 245 -16.42 -9.24 -49.23
CA SER A 245 -15.14 -9.94 -49.44
C SER A 245 -14.42 -9.46 -50.70
N ILE A 246 -15.16 -9.27 -51.80
CA ILE A 246 -14.63 -8.74 -53.06
C ILE A 246 -14.18 -7.29 -52.89
N ALA A 247 -14.96 -6.44 -52.20
CA ALA A 247 -14.59 -5.06 -51.96
C ALA A 247 -13.30 -4.93 -51.15
N VAL A 248 -13.14 -5.75 -50.10
CA VAL A 248 -11.90 -5.79 -49.30
C VAL A 248 -10.70 -6.25 -50.15
N LEU A 249 -10.88 -7.28 -50.99
CA LEU A 249 -9.84 -7.74 -51.92
C LEU A 249 -9.44 -6.64 -52.93
N VAL A 250 -10.41 -5.93 -53.50
CA VAL A 250 -10.14 -4.83 -54.44
C VAL A 250 -9.40 -3.68 -53.75
N ILE A 251 -9.78 -3.33 -52.53
CA ILE A 251 -9.08 -2.31 -51.74
C ILE A 251 -7.64 -2.76 -51.41
N MET A 252 -7.46 -4.03 -51.02
CA MET A 252 -6.11 -4.58 -50.79
C MET A 252 -5.25 -4.53 -52.04
N LEU A 253 -5.82 -4.86 -53.20
CA LEU A 253 -5.11 -4.87 -54.47
C LEU A 253 -4.74 -3.47 -54.93
N LEU A 254 -5.61 -2.48 -54.67
CA LEU A 254 -5.33 -1.05 -54.88
C LEU A 254 -4.28 -0.47 -53.93
N LEU A 255 -4.08 -1.07 -52.76
CA LEU A 255 -3.04 -0.65 -51.80
C LEU A 255 -1.66 -1.25 -52.09
N ILE A 256 -1.58 -2.27 -52.95
CA ILE A 256 -0.33 -2.97 -53.31
C ILE A 256 0.25 -2.45 -54.63
N LEU A 257 -0.55 -1.77 -55.45
CA LEU A 257 -0.14 -1.07 -56.69
C LEU A 257 0.28 0.37 -56.40
#